data_AF-A0A7V9H6V2-F1
#
_entry.id   AF-A0A7V9H6V2-F1
#
_cell.length_a   1.000
_cell.length_b   1.000
_cell.length_c   1.000
_cell.angle_alpha   90.00
_cell.angle_beta   90.00
_cell.angle_gamma   90.00
#
_symmetry.space_group_name_H-M   'P 1'
#
loop_
_entity.id
_entity.type
_entity.pdbx_description
1 polymer ?
#
loop_
_entity_poly.entity_id
_entity_poly.type
_entity_poly.pdbx_seq_one_letter_code
_entity_poly.pdbx_strand_id
1 'polypeptide(L)'
;MVDVCLVLENTYPQVTGGVSRWVHDLTTGLPELSFAVAHLHEDGGESAPARYAPPANVAPIVRVGLDPERLGAPPRLLLSCPKRASTTPFRPALRAPSGRPPARLGTAHSCSPSTDSPGSRRALASRAA
;
A
#
# COMPACT_ATOMS: atom_id res chain seq x y z
N MET A 1 9.31 -10.29 -28.38
CA MET A 1 10.27 -10.85 -27.41
C MET A 1 10.04 -10.14 -26.09
N VAL A 2 10.15 -10.83 -24.96
CA VAL A 2 9.87 -10.28 -23.63
C VAL A 2 11.06 -10.65 -22.72
N ASP A 3 11.52 -9.70 -21.92
CA ASP A 3 12.68 -9.88 -21.03
C ASP A 3 12.26 -10.41 -19.65
N VAL A 4 11.12 -9.92 -19.14
CA VAL A 4 10.63 -10.25 -17.79
C VAL A 4 9.16 -10.68 -17.84
N CYS A 5 8.84 -11.82 -17.22
CA CYS A 5 7.47 -12.28 -17.04
C CYS A 5 7.05 -12.17 -15.56
N LEU A 6 5.99 -11.42 -15.29
CA LEU A 6 5.38 -11.29 -13.97
C LEU A 6 4.15 -12.20 -13.87
N VAL A 7 4.16 -13.13 -12.92
CA VAL A 7 3.02 -13.98 -12.60
C VAL A 7 2.31 -13.40 -11.38
N LEU A 8 1.08 -12.94 -11.58
CA LEU A 8 0.35 -12.13 -10.60
C LEU A 8 -1.04 -12.72 -10.39
N GLU A 9 -1.42 -12.97 -9.13
CA GLU A 9 -2.78 -13.37 -8.78
C GLU A 9 -3.52 -12.16 -8.20
N ASN A 10 -4.74 -11.88 -8.68
CA ASN A 10 -5.66 -10.90 -8.08
C ASN A 10 -5.05 -9.52 -7.73
N THR A 11 -4.08 -9.05 -8.51
CA THR A 11 -3.39 -7.76 -8.26
C THR A 11 -3.46 -6.82 -9.47
N TYR A 12 -2.35 -6.63 -10.19
CA TYR A 12 -2.24 -5.67 -11.29
C TYR A 12 -2.89 -6.21 -12.56
N PRO A 13 -3.65 -5.38 -13.33
CA PRO A 13 -3.99 -3.97 -13.12
C PRO A 13 -5.31 -3.71 -12.36
N GLN A 14 -6.02 -4.75 -11.89
CA GLN A 14 -7.41 -4.63 -11.42
C GLN A 14 -7.56 -4.13 -9.97
N VAL A 15 -6.57 -4.35 -9.12
CA VAL A 15 -6.61 -4.00 -7.69
C VAL A 15 -5.62 -2.89 -7.38
N THR A 16 -6.05 -1.88 -6.62
CA THR A 16 -5.17 -0.86 -6.06
C THR A 16 -4.56 -1.37 -4.75
N GLY A 17 -3.24 -1.47 -4.68
CA GLY A 17 -2.53 -1.99 -3.50
C GLY A 17 -1.02 -1.84 -3.66
N GLY A 18 -0.27 -2.22 -2.62
CA GLY A 18 1.20 -2.08 -2.61
C GLY A 18 1.87 -2.82 -3.76
N VAL A 19 1.45 -4.06 -4.03
CA VAL A 19 2.00 -4.88 -5.12
C VAL A 19 1.68 -4.27 -6.48
N SER A 20 0.42 -3.93 -6.76
CA SER A 20 0.04 -3.35 -8.05
C SER A 20 0.70 -2.00 -8.30
N ARG A 21 0.82 -1.16 -7.27
CA ARG A 21 1.55 0.11 -7.37
C ARG A 21 3.03 -0.13 -7.66
N TRP A 22 3.66 -1.03 -6.92
CA TRP A 22 5.06 -1.37 -7.15
C TRP A 22 5.30 -1.93 -8.56
N VAL A 23 4.41 -2.80 -9.07
CA VAL A 23 4.47 -3.31 -10.45
C VAL A 23 4.34 -2.18 -11.45
N HIS A 24 3.42 -1.24 -11.24
CA HIS A 24 3.25 -0.08 -12.11
C HIS A 24 4.50 0.82 -12.10
N ASP A 25 5.05 1.10 -10.92
CA ASP A 25 6.26 1.90 -10.75
C ASP A 25 7.48 1.19 -11.37
N LEU A 26 7.60 -0.12 -11.21
CA LEU A 26 8.66 -0.95 -11.80
C LEU A 26 8.63 -0.90 -13.33
N THR A 27 7.46 -1.17 -13.92
CA THR A 27 7.29 -1.21 -15.37
C THR A 27 7.46 0.17 -16.01
N THR A 28 7.09 1.23 -15.30
CA THR A 28 7.28 2.62 -15.76
C THR A 28 8.72 3.10 -15.58
N GLY A 29 9.41 2.63 -14.53
CA GLY A 29 10.78 3.03 -14.22
C GLY A 29 11.87 2.34 -15.05
N LEU A 30 11.52 1.25 -15.76
CA LEU A 30 12.44 0.46 -16.60
C LEU A 30 11.90 0.34 -18.03
N PRO A 31 11.77 1.45 -18.78
CA PRO A 31 11.22 1.44 -20.14
C PRO A 31 12.06 0.64 -21.15
N GLU A 32 13.33 0.38 -20.85
CA GLU A 32 14.25 -0.41 -21.67
C GLU A 32 13.97 -1.92 -21.62
N LEU A 33 13.24 -2.39 -20.60
CA LEU A 33 12.84 -3.80 -20.47
C LEU A 33 11.42 -3.99 -20.98
N SER A 34 11.21 -5.10 -21.70
CA SER A 34 9.89 -5.56 -22.12
C SER A 34 9.30 -6.52 -21.10
N PHE A 35 8.08 -6.26 -20.66
CA PHE A 35 7.38 -7.04 -19.63
C PHE A 35 6.19 -7.81 -20.20
N ALA A 36 5.98 -9.03 -19.72
CA ALA A 36 4.71 -9.74 -19.85
C ALA A 36 4.07 -9.93 -18.48
N VAL A 37 2.75 -9.91 -18.44
CA VAL A 37 1.97 -10.17 -17.23
C VAL A 37 1.07 -11.38 -17.48
N ALA A 38 1.29 -12.44 -16.72
CA ALA A 38 0.39 -13.57 -16.59
C ALA A 38 -0.47 -13.38 -15.35
N HIS A 39 -1.74 -13.01 -15.55
CA HIS A 39 -2.69 -12.72 -14.49
C HIS A 39 -3.54 -13.95 -14.17
N LEU A 40 -3.31 -14.53 -12.98
CA LEU A 40 -4.06 -15.66 -12.47
C LEU A 40 -5.41 -15.18 -11.92
N HIS A 41 -6.49 -15.85 -12.33
CA HIS A 41 -7.85 -15.54 -11.90
C HIS A 41 -8.69 -16.81 -11.75
N GLU A 42 -9.72 -16.75 -10.91
CA GLU A 42 -10.74 -17.78 -10.86
C GLU A 42 -11.55 -17.77 -12.16
N ASP A 43 -11.78 -18.95 -12.73
CA ASP A 43 -12.61 -19.10 -13.93
C ASP A 43 -14.07 -18.73 -13.63
N GLY A 44 -14.68 -17.94 -14.51
CA GLY A 44 -16.08 -17.48 -14.37
C GLY A 44 -16.28 -16.23 -13.51
N GLY A 45 -15.22 -15.66 -12.92
CA GLY A 45 -15.30 -14.38 -12.20
C GLY A 45 -15.42 -13.18 -13.14
N GLU A 46 -16.29 -12.21 -12.81
CA GLU A 46 -16.37 -10.96 -13.57
C GLU A 46 -15.02 -10.23 -13.57
N SER A 47 -14.61 -9.73 -14.74
CA SER A 47 -13.42 -8.92 -14.85
C SER A 47 -13.66 -7.56 -14.21
N ALA A 48 -13.04 -7.31 -13.06
CA ALA A 48 -12.96 -5.95 -12.54
C ALA A 48 -12.28 -5.03 -13.58
N PRO A 49 -12.73 -3.77 -13.71
CA PRO A 49 -12.12 -2.82 -14.62
C PRO A 49 -10.66 -2.57 -14.22
N ALA A 50 -9.79 -2.41 -15.22
CA ALA A 50 -8.39 -2.06 -14.98
C ALA A 50 -8.29 -0.70 -14.26
N ARG A 51 -7.55 -0.67 -13.15
CA ARG A 51 -7.29 0.52 -12.34
C ARG A 51 -6.00 1.24 -12.75
N TYR A 52 -5.13 0.54 -13.48
CA TYR A 52 -3.88 1.07 -14.03
C TYR A 52 -3.90 0.95 -15.55
N ALA A 53 -3.39 1.97 -16.22
CA ALA A 53 -3.05 1.89 -17.63
C ALA A 53 -1.63 1.33 -17.76
N PRO A 54 -1.43 0.13 -18.35
CA PRO A 54 -0.10 -0.40 -18.56
C PRO A 54 0.69 0.45 -19.58
N PRO A 55 1.98 0.74 -19.31
CA PRO A 55 2.84 1.43 -20.25
C PRO A 55 3.13 0.57 -21.49
N ALA A 56 3.63 1.18 -22.56
CA ALA A 56 3.80 0.53 -23.86
C ALA A 56 4.82 -0.64 -23.87
N ASN A 57 5.73 -0.68 -22.89
CA ASN A 57 6.68 -1.77 -22.70
C ASN A 57 6.07 -2.99 -21.99
N VAL A 58 4.80 -2.93 -21.60
CA VAL A 58 4.05 -4.08 -21.07
C VAL A 58 3.20 -4.67 -22.19
N ALA A 59 3.46 -5.93 -22.53
CA ALA A 59 2.68 -6.69 -23.47
C ALA A 59 1.21 -6.85 -22.99
N PRO A 60 0.26 -7.13 -23.90
CA PRO A 60 -1.11 -7.41 -23.52
C PRO A 60 -1.19 -8.47 -22.41
N ILE A 61 -1.97 -8.17 -21.38
CA ILE A 61 -2.04 -9.00 -20.18
C ILE A 61 -2.72 -10.31 -20.51
N VAL A 62 -2.00 -11.41 -20.28
CA VAL A 62 -2.51 -12.76 -20.51
C VAL A 62 -3.22 -13.22 -19.25
N ARG A 63 -4.51 -13.52 -19.39
CA ARG A 63 -5.31 -14.04 -18.29
C ARG A 63 -5.24 -15.56 -18.27
N VAL A 64 -4.85 -16.12 -17.15
CA VAL A 64 -4.73 -17.57 -16.93
C VAL A 64 -5.79 -17.98 -15.90
N GLY A 65 -6.77 -18.75 -16.35
CA GLY A 65 -7.84 -19.28 -15.50
C GLY A 65 -7.35 -20.42 -14.62
N LEU A 66 -7.69 -20.35 -13.33
CA LEU A 66 -7.44 -21.40 -12.34
C LEU A 66 -8.73 -22.21 -12.15
N ASP A 67 -8.90 -23.25 -12.97
CA ASP A 67 -9.95 -24.25 -12.78
C ASP A 67 -9.36 -25.49 -12.08
N PRO A 68 -9.84 -25.84 -10.87
CA PRO A 68 -9.38 -27.03 -10.16
C PRO A 68 -9.60 -28.33 -10.95
N GLU A 69 -10.64 -28.42 -11.78
CA GLU A 69 -10.89 -29.59 -12.63
C GLU A 69 -9.82 -29.73 -13.72
N ARG A 70 -9.31 -28.59 -14.24
CA ARG A 70 -8.24 -28.59 -15.27
C ARG A 70 -6.85 -28.83 -14.68
N LEU A 71 -6.64 -28.44 -13.43
CA LEU A 71 -5.36 -28.59 -12.74
C LEU A 71 -5.20 -29.97 -12.08
N GLY A 72 -6.28 -30.74 -11.95
CA GLY A 72 -6.32 -31.97 -11.19
C GLY A 72 -6.30 -31.71 -9.68
N ALA A 73 -6.61 -32.74 -8.89
CA ALA A 73 -6.59 -32.61 -7.44
C ALA A 73 -5.19 -32.15 -6.97
N PRO A 74 -5.07 -31.02 -6.24
CA PRO A 74 -3.78 -30.59 -5.78
C PRO A 74 -3.21 -31.66 -4.85
N PRO A 75 -1.89 -31.94 -4.90
CA PRO A 75 -1.28 -32.75 -3.86
C PRO A 75 -1.61 -32.07 -2.53
N ARG A 76 -2.21 -32.81 -1.58
CA ARG A 76 -2.48 -32.29 -0.24
C ARG A 76 -1.15 -31.89 0.36
N LEU A 77 -0.79 -30.62 0.23
CA LEU A 77 0.28 -30.01 0.99
C LEU A 77 -0.22 -30.01 2.43
N LEU A 78 0.21 -31.02 3.19
CA LEU A 78 0.18 -30.99 4.64
C LEU A 78 1.18 -29.92 5.10
N LEU A 79 0.87 -28.66 4.81
CA LEU A 79 1.47 -27.51 5.45
C LEU A 79 1.06 -27.60 6.91
N SER A 80 1.84 -28.40 7.63
CA SER A 80 1.91 -28.40 9.07
C SER A 80 2.53 -27.06 9.42
N CYS A 81 1.74 -25.98 9.39
CA CYS A 81 2.15 -24.73 9.98
C CYS A 81 2.11 -24.99 11.50
N PRO A 82 3.26 -25.17 12.18
CA PRO A 82 3.22 -25.23 13.63
C PRO A 82 2.58 -23.92 14.09
N LYS A 83 1.48 -24.02 14.85
CA LYS A 83 0.82 -22.85 15.45
C LYS A 83 1.91 -21.96 16.03
N ARG A 84 2.06 -20.76 15.45
CA ARG A 84 2.95 -19.67 15.86
C ARG A 84 3.23 -19.75 17.37
N ALA A 85 4.40 -20.25 17.73
CA ALA A 85 4.84 -20.26 19.12
C ALA A 85 5.10 -18.81 19.55
N SER A 86 4.35 -18.39 20.56
CA SER A 86 4.50 -17.19 21.40
C SER A 86 4.68 -15.84 20.71
N THR A 87 3.70 -14.97 20.96
CA THR A 87 3.80 -13.51 20.89
C THR A 87 4.89 -13.01 21.86
N THR A 88 6.15 -13.00 21.46
CA THR A 88 7.10 -12.05 22.06
C THR A 88 6.90 -10.73 21.34
N PRO A 89 6.42 -9.66 22.00
CA PRO A 89 6.33 -8.36 21.37
C PRO A 89 7.73 -7.94 20.97
N PHE A 90 7.92 -7.66 19.68
CA PHE A 90 9.14 -7.04 19.17
C PHE A 90 9.27 -5.67 19.85
N ARG A 91 10.10 -5.56 20.89
CA ARG A 91 10.50 -4.27 21.45
C ARG A 91 11.63 -3.73 20.59
N PRO A 92 11.43 -2.70 19.77
CA PRO A 92 12.55 -2.03 19.14
C PRO A 92 13.40 -1.42 20.26
N ALA A 93 14.70 -1.75 20.26
CA ALA A 93 15.65 -1.10 21.14
C ALA A 93 15.78 0.36 20.68
N LEU A 94 14.99 1.25 21.28
CA LEU A 94 15.21 2.69 21.20
C LEU A 94 16.60 2.99 21.79
N ARG A 95 17.58 3.16 20.91
CA ARG A 95 18.91 3.64 21.26
C ARG A 95 18.75 5.09 21.71
N ALA A 96 18.88 5.35 23.01
CA ALA A 96 18.94 6.71 23.52
C ALA A 96 20.11 7.46 22.86
N PRO A 97 19.94 8.71 22.40
CA PRO A 97 21.06 9.51 21.93
C PRO A 97 22.02 9.76 23.10
N SER A 98 23.26 9.29 22.98
CA SER A 98 24.35 9.63 23.88
C SER A 98 24.73 11.09 23.63
N GLY A 99 24.04 12.01 24.29
CA GLY A 99 24.26 13.46 24.21
C GLY A 99 24.17 14.08 25.59
N ARG A 100 25.29 14.63 26.04
CA ARG A 100 25.52 15.36 27.29
C ARG A 100 24.37 16.34 27.61
N PRO A 101 23.89 16.42 28.88
CA PRO A 101 22.83 17.37 29.21
C PRO A 101 23.33 18.82 29.06
N PRO A 102 22.53 19.76 28.51
CA PRO A 102 22.87 21.17 28.55
C PRO A 102 22.80 21.69 29.99
N ALA A 103 23.73 22.58 30.31
CA ALA A 103 23.87 23.20 31.62
C ALA A 103 22.58 23.92 32.06
N ARG A 104 22.23 23.78 33.34
CA ARG A 104 21.16 24.55 33.99
C ARG A 104 21.42 26.05 33.83
N LEU A 105 20.45 26.78 33.28
CA LEU A 105 20.26 28.20 33.54
C LEU A 105 18.78 28.50 33.77
N GLY A 106 18.48 29.06 34.94
CA GLY A 106 17.58 30.21 35.10
C GLY A 106 16.08 30.04 34.92
N THR A 107 15.40 29.88 36.06
CA THR A 107 14.16 30.58 36.48
C THR A 107 12.90 30.59 35.60
N ALA A 108 11.85 30.05 36.23
CA ALA A 108 10.47 29.97 35.80
C ALA A 108 9.81 31.33 35.46
N HIS A 109 9.07 31.36 34.36
CA HIS A 109 7.87 32.20 34.22
C HIS A 109 6.68 31.29 33.89
N SER A 110 5.80 31.17 34.88
CA SER A 110 4.52 30.49 34.83
C SER A 110 3.52 31.30 34.00
N CYS A 111 2.94 30.71 32.95
CA CYS A 111 1.72 31.22 32.34
C CYS A 111 0.58 30.24 32.66
N SER A 112 -0.25 30.63 33.63
CA SER A 112 -1.55 30.03 33.90
C SER A 112 -2.55 30.40 32.80
N PRO A 113 -3.60 29.60 32.55
CA PRO A 113 -4.66 29.94 31.62
C PRO A 113 -5.72 30.81 32.32
N SER A 114 -6.08 31.94 31.72
CA SER A 114 -7.24 32.73 32.15
C SER A 114 -8.22 32.92 30.99
N THR A 115 -9.46 32.57 31.28
CA THR A 115 -10.73 32.80 30.58
C THR A 115 -10.96 34.26 30.17
N ASP A 116 -11.56 34.52 29.00
CA ASP A 116 -12.82 35.29 28.90
C ASP A 116 -13.39 35.38 27.48
N SER A 117 -14.71 35.17 27.36
CA SER A 117 -15.63 35.78 26.38
C SER A 117 -16.26 37.03 27.05
N PRO A 118 -17.09 37.92 26.45
CA PRO A 118 -17.86 37.85 25.20
C PRO A 118 -17.93 39.18 24.38
N GLY A 119 -18.69 39.21 23.26
CA GLY A 119 -19.31 40.47 22.78
C GLY A 119 -19.44 40.71 21.27
N SER A 120 -20.60 40.33 20.71
CA SER A 120 -21.46 41.06 19.74
C SER A 120 -20.85 41.97 18.65
N ARG A 121 -21.20 41.70 17.38
CA ARG A 121 -22.04 42.60 16.53
C ARG A 121 -22.37 41.99 15.14
N ARG A 122 -23.60 42.28 14.71
CA ARG A 122 -24.26 42.02 13.41
C ARG A 122 -23.64 42.79 12.23
N ALA A 123 -23.77 42.25 11.01
CA ALA A 123 -24.27 42.90 9.77
C ALA A 123 -24.20 41.88 8.61
N LEU A 124 -25.32 41.35 8.10
CA LEU A 124 -26.12 41.81 6.95
C LEU A 124 -25.39 41.91 5.58
N ALA A 125 -25.77 40.96 4.71
CA ALA A 125 -26.07 41.04 3.28
C ALA A 125 -25.24 41.90 2.31
N SER A 126 -24.71 41.24 1.27
CA SER A 126 -24.90 41.65 -0.14
C SER A 126 -24.43 40.53 -1.07
N ARG A 127 -25.35 40.03 -1.90
CA ARG A 127 -25.10 39.11 -3.02
C ARG A 127 -25.62 39.86 -4.26
N ALA A 128 -24.72 40.18 -5.17
CA ALA A 128 -25.01 40.89 -6.41
C ALA A 128 -24.28 40.20 -7.57
N ALA A 129 -24.94 40.26 -8.73
CA ALA A 129 -24.62 39.69 -10.05
C ALA A 129 -25.01 38.23 -10.26
#